data_AF-A0A662DUR3-F1
#
_entry.id   AF-A0A662DUR3-F1
#
_cell.length_a   1.000
_cell.length_b   1.000
_cell.length_c   1.000
_cell.angle_alpha   90.00
_cell.angle_beta   90.00
_cell.angle_gamma   90.00
#
_symmetry.space_group_name_H-M   'P 1'
#
loop_
_entity.id
_entity.type
_entity.pdbx_description
1 polymer ?
#
loop_
_entity_poly.entity_id
_entity_poly.type
_entity_poly.pdbx_seq_one_letter_code
_entity_poly.pdbx_strand_id
1 'polypeptide(L)'
;LGTTTYDWDGDGTAEPYSMTVDAQSNVSISEVYERIKYATRRGANDTDLFGAGVNQDGEQFRGAQMQVAYNNESASMTEGDDVFETAGTFTGIILSDNQTDDYLMLTDPFDATTLLTSDELQDESANTVDVNGAPTIITPVKASPFGTSTGTQIFGSRGVLFVNPGSGDAQAYILTDDNGVLRTPPNTVTVEVTGLEIDDVVMMADDDGNAGVIDKDRFGGMTVQATSSTTIVVAGTIDSDVPTAGYVRVVDDSGQEEHRYRYSSRDTTTFTLVELNSTTTSAGTGTVLHDTAGNFIVNGVKPGDYIVNNTDAADVAVVVSVDSAIQLTTTQLTGGGTNDWANGDAYDVGQTIAAYTTSDNVFAPIIDMAAVAGDAGVLSNTLVQSAGFGVVTNVRQGKIIIPFTQNANVGATGLSLAAIRTDDTIAT
;
A
#
# COMPACT_ATOMS: atom_id res chain seq x y z
N LEU A 1 8.37 6.29 -24.65
CA LEU A 1 7.73 5.18 -25.39
C LEU A 1 8.30 3.88 -24.86
N GLY A 2 7.62 2.76 -25.09
CA GLY A 2 8.08 1.44 -24.66
C GLY A 2 7.16 0.74 -23.68
N THR A 3 7.21 -0.59 -23.75
CA THR A 3 6.38 -1.48 -22.94
C THR A 3 6.76 -1.34 -21.47
N THR A 4 5.77 -1.02 -20.64
CA THR A 4 5.90 -0.94 -19.18
C THR A 4 4.77 -1.74 -18.54
N THR A 5 5.07 -2.52 -17.51
CA THR A 5 4.06 -3.18 -16.70
C THR A 5 3.91 -2.49 -15.35
N TYR A 6 2.69 -2.23 -14.90
CA TYR A 6 2.42 -1.59 -13.61
C TYR A 6 1.10 -2.10 -13.03
N ASP A 7 1.07 -2.46 -11.75
CA ASP A 7 -0.15 -2.84 -11.02
C ASP A 7 -0.83 -1.55 -10.55
N TRP A 8 -1.77 -1.05 -11.35
CA TRP A 8 -2.41 0.24 -11.08
C TRP A 8 -3.59 0.13 -10.11
N ASP A 9 -4.35 -0.97 -10.19
CA ASP A 9 -5.54 -1.19 -9.38
C ASP A 9 -5.27 -1.93 -8.05
N GLY A 10 -4.02 -2.35 -7.83
CA GLY A 10 -3.54 -2.94 -6.59
C GLY A 10 -3.98 -4.40 -6.40
N ASP A 11 -4.33 -5.11 -7.48
CA ASP A 11 -4.81 -6.49 -7.41
C ASP A 11 -3.68 -7.54 -7.34
N GLY A 12 -2.43 -7.11 -7.44
CA GLY A 12 -1.24 -7.96 -7.42
C GLY A 12 -0.79 -8.45 -8.81
N THR A 13 -1.49 -8.07 -9.87
CA THR A 13 -1.17 -8.38 -11.26
C THR A 13 -0.75 -7.09 -11.98
N ALA A 14 0.42 -7.08 -12.60
CA ALA A 14 0.86 -5.89 -13.34
C ALA A 14 0.18 -5.82 -14.72
N GLU A 15 -0.32 -4.65 -15.09
CA GLU A 15 -0.92 -4.38 -16.40
C GLU A 15 0.07 -3.82 -17.41
N PRO A 16 -0.05 -4.16 -18.71
CA PRO A 16 0.79 -3.59 -19.75
C PRO A 16 0.32 -2.21 -20.21
N TYR A 17 1.27 -1.31 -20.44
CA TYR A 17 1.10 0.03 -21.00
C TYR A 17 2.21 0.34 -22.02
N SER A 18 1.84 1.00 -23.12
CA SER A 18 2.78 1.38 -24.20
C SER A 18 3.46 2.75 -24.01
N MET A 19 2.89 3.60 -23.16
CA MET A 19 3.31 4.99 -22.98
C MET A 19 3.31 5.35 -21.51
N THR A 20 4.38 6.00 -21.05
CA THR A 20 4.47 6.52 -19.68
C THR A 20 4.50 8.04 -19.70
N VAL A 21 3.70 8.64 -18.84
CA VAL A 21 3.64 10.08 -18.55
C VAL A 21 4.06 10.31 -17.11
N ASP A 22 5.15 11.03 -16.90
CA ASP A 22 5.61 11.43 -15.56
C ASP A 22 4.84 12.66 -15.07
N ALA A 23 4.01 12.48 -14.04
CA ALA A 23 3.25 13.54 -13.38
C ALA A 23 4.08 14.35 -12.35
N GLN A 24 5.37 14.02 -12.16
CA GLN A 24 6.37 14.80 -11.41
C GLN A 24 6.15 14.94 -9.89
N SER A 25 5.30 14.14 -9.25
CA SER A 25 5.04 14.05 -7.78
C SER A 25 4.60 15.33 -7.04
N ASN A 26 4.87 16.52 -7.57
CA ASN A 26 4.62 17.81 -6.94
C ASN A 26 3.74 18.74 -7.80
N VAL A 27 3.15 18.19 -8.86
CA VAL A 27 2.29 18.90 -9.80
C VAL A 27 0.87 18.39 -9.63
N SER A 28 -0.08 19.32 -9.60
CA SER A 28 -1.50 18.95 -9.51
C SER A 28 -1.97 18.28 -10.80
N ILE A 29 -2.99 17.44 -10.72
CA ILE A 29 -3.56 16.75 -11.88
C ILE A 29 -4.01 17.72 -12.99
N SER A 30 -4.52 18.90 -12.62
CA SER A 30 -4.90 19.93 -13.59
C SER A 30 -3.70 20.44 -14.38
N GLU A 31 -2.58 20.71 -13.70
CA GLU A 31 -1.35 21.17 -14.35
C GLU A 31 -0.69 20.07 -15.19
N VAL A 32 -0.75 18.81 -14.76
CA VAL A 32 -0.31 17.65 -15.57
C VAL A 32 -1.09 17.62 -16.88
N TYR A 33 -2.42 17.73 -16.81
CA TYR A 33 -3.26 17.76 -18.00
C TYR A 33 -2.94 18.94 -18.91
N GLU A 34 -2.74 20.15 -18.36
CA GLU A 34 -2.37 21.33 -19.15
C GLU A 34 -1.04 21.13 -19.90
N ARG A 35 -0.03 20.53 -19.27
CA ARG A 35 1.26 20.24 -19.90
C ARG A 35 1.14 19.27 -21.06
N ILE A 36 0.32 18.24 -20.92
CA ILE A 36 0.08 17.28 -21.99
C ILE A 36 -0.63 17.95 -23.16
N LYS A 37 -1.61 18.82 -22.90
CA LYS A 37 -2.28 19.61 -23.94
C LYS A 37 -1.33 20.59 -24.62
N TYR A 38 -0.37 21.13 -23.86
CA TYR A 38 0.69 21.97 -24.38
C TYR A 38 1.60 21.18 -25.34
N ALA A 39 2.00 19.95 -24.99
CA ALA A 39 2.84 19.08 -25.81
C ALA A 39 2.17 18.63 -27.13
N THR A 40 0.83 18.61 -27.20
CA THR A 40 0.08 18.24 -28.41
C THR A 40 -0.61 19.43 -29.10
N ARG A 41 -0.15 20.66 -28.83
CA ARG A 41 -0.74 21.86 -29.43
C ARG A 41 -0.31 22.02 -30.89
N ARG A 42 -1.03 22.87 -31.63
CA ARG A 42 -0.60 23.26 -32.98
C ARG A 42 0.80 23.88 -32.96
N GLY A 43 1.68 23.39 -33.83
CA GLY A 43 3.08 23.78 -33.93
C GLY A 43 4.01 23.10 -32.91
N ALA A 44 3.51 22.14 -32.12
CA ALA A 44 4.37 21.27 -31.32
C ALA A 44 5.01 20.20 -32.21
N ASN A 45 6.30 19.94 -31.98
CA ASN A 45 7.08 18.94 -32.73
C ASN A 45 7.33 17.67 -31.90
N ASP A 46 8.09 16.75 -32.46
CA ASP A 46 8.60 15.53 -31.81
C ASP A 46 9.27 15.80 -30.44
N THR A 47 10.11 16.82 -30.38
CA THR A 47 10.91 17.18 -29.22
C THR A 47 10.05 17.68 -28.07
N ASP A 48 8.93 18.37 -28.38
CA ASP A 48 7.95 18.82 -27.39
C ASP A 48 7.16 17.66 -26.77
N LEU A 49 7.05 16.50 -27.44
CA LEU A 49 6.20 15.39 -27.03
C LEU A 49 6.97 14.23 -26.40
N PHE A 50 7.85 13.60 -27.16
CA PHE A 50 8.57 12.37 -26.75
C PHE A 50 10.08 12.59 -26.58
N GLY A 51 10.57 13.79 -26.89
CA GLY A 51 11.99 14.08 -27.00
C GLY A 51 12.52 13.81 -28.40
N ALA A 52 13.80 14.11 -28.63
CA ALA A 52 14.42 13.93 -29.94
C ALA A 52 14.54 12.44 -30.30
N GLY A 53 14.31 12.11 -31.57
CA GLY A 53 14.49 10.74 -32.10
C GLY A 53 13.22 9.91 -32.23
N VAL A 54 12.04 10.52 -32.16
CA VAL A 54 10.76 9.88 -32.43
C VAL A 54 10.14 10.52 -33.68
N ASN A 55 9.72 9.72 -34.65
CA ASN A 55 9.16 10.21 -35.92
C ASN A 55 7.69 10.69 -35.81
N GLN A 56 7.30 11.22 -34.65
CA GLN A 56 5.93 11.62 -34.35
C GLN A 56 5.84 13.05 -33.82
N ASP A 57 5.34 13.96 -34.65
CA ASP A 57 5.07 15.34 -34.24
C ASP A 57 3.93 15.42 -33.22
N GLY A 58 4.13 16.24 -32.18
CA GLY A 58 3.14 16.47 -31.13
C GLY A 58 1.78 16.95 -31.65
N GLU A 59 1.76 17.82 -32.67
CA GLU A 59 0.50 18.31 -33.24
C GLU A 59 -0.28 17.27 -34.05
N GLN A 60 0.39 16.21 -34.50
CA GLN A 60 -0.19 15.14 -35.31
C GLN A 60 -0.63 13.96 -34.47
N PHE A 61 -0.03 13.79 -33.29
CA PHE A 61 -0.25 12.67 -32.40
C PHE A 61 -1.72 12.51 -31.98
N ARG A 62 -2.22 11.26 -32.01
CA ARG A 62 -3.63 10.93 -31.73
C ARG A 62 -3.82 9.87 -30.64
N GLY A 63 -2.73 9.40 -30.02
CA GLY A 63 -2.74 8.25 -29.12
C GLY A 63 -2.57 6.93 -29.88
N ALA A 64 -2.65 5.82 -29.16
CA ALA A 64 -2.64 4.49 -29.78
C ALA A 64 -3.84 4.30 -30.71
N GLN A 65 -3.60 3.72 -31.89
CA GLN A 65 -4.60 3.54 -32.94
C GLN A 65 -4.76 2.08 -33.37
N MET A 66 -3.78 1.24 -33.10
CA MET A 66 -3.82 -0.17 -33.48
C MET A 66 -2.96 -1.01 -32.54
N GLN A 67 -3.44 -2.22 -32.23
CA GLN A 67 -2.65 -3.28 -31.62
C GLN A 67 -2.52 -4.41 -32.64
N VAL A 68 -1.28 -4.82 -32.92
CA VAL A 68 -0.95 -5.87 -33.88
C VAL A 68 -0.27 -7.00 -33.14
N ALA A 69 -1.01 -8.08 -32.89
CA ALA A 69 -0.38 -9.31 -32.40
C ALA A 69 0.53 -9.88 -33.50
N TYR A 70 1.64 -10.51 -33.11
CA TYR A 70 2.60 -11.06 -34.06
C TYR A 70 3.07 -12.47 -33.68
N ASN A 71 3.84 -13.07 -34.59
CA ASN A 71 4.69 -14.23 -34.40
C ASN A 71 6.07 -13.93 -35.00
N ASN A 72 7.04 -14.82 -34.74
CA ASN A 72 8.33 -14.88 -35.45
C ASN A 72 9.08 -13.53 -35.49
N GLU A 73 9.22 -12.86 -34.35
CA GLU A 73 10.07 -11.67 -34.27
C GLU A 73 11.53 -12.02 -34.55
N SER A 74 12.16 -11.31 -35.49
CA SER A 74 13.57 -11.52 -35.84
C SER A 74 14.53 -10.82 -34.88
N ALA A 75 14.12 -9.66 -34.35
CA ALA A 75 14.73 -8.91 -33.26
C ALA A 75 13.74 -7.84 -32.77
N SER A 76 13.98 -7.29 -31.58
CA SER A 76 13.11 -6.26 -30.97
C SER A 76 12.89 -5.07 -31.90
N MET A 77 11.64 -4.72 -32.10
CA MET A 77 11.25 -3.58 -32.91
C MET A 77 11.51 -2.27 -32.16
N THR A 78 12.14 -1.28 -32.80
CA THR A 78 12.56 -0.04 -32.10
C THR A 78 11.39 0.91 -31.90
N GLU A 79 11.16 1.37 -30.66
CA GLU A 79 10.08 2.35 -30.42
C GLU A 79 10.40 3.73 -31.00
N GLY A 80 9.39 4.31 -31.65
CA GLY A 80 9.47 5.61 -32.32
C GLY A 80 9.87 5.53 -33.80
N ASP A 81 10.30 4.37 -34.28
CA ASP A 81 10.60 4.11 -35.70
C ASP A 81 9.30 3.98 -36.52
N ASP A 82 9.40 4.27 -37.81
CA ASP A 82 8.39 3.90 -38.78
C ASP A 82 8.37 2.36 -38.95
N VAL A 83 7.16 1.80 -39.04
CA VAL A 83 6.93 0.41 -39.44
C VAL A 83 6.20 0.38 -40.76
N PHE A 84 6.61 -0.52 -41.65
CA PHE A 84 5.99 -0.70 -42.97
C PHE A 84 5.84 -2.18 -43.31
N GLU A 85 4.84 -2.51 -44.11
CA GLU A 85 4.64 -3.86 -44.60
C GLU A 85 5.62 -4.17 -45.76
N THR A 86 6.38 -5.27 -45.67
CA THR A 86 7.42 -5.61 -46.66
C THR A 86 6.84 -5.82 -48.07
N ALA A 87 5.59 -6.27 -48.16
CA ALA A 87 4.92 -6.63 -49.42
C ALA A 87 3.60 -5.87 -49.68
N GLY A 88 3.38 -4.72 -49.02
CA GLY A 88 2.15 -3.94 -49.19
C GLY A 88 2.31 -2.44 -49.00
N THR A 89 1.26 -1.79 -48.50
CA THR A 89 1.17 -0.32 -48.41
C THR A 89 0.94 0.20 -47.00
N PHE A 90 0.80 -0.70 -46.03
CA PHE A 90 0.63 -0.31 -44.64
C PHE A 90 1.89 0.40 -44.13
N THR A 91 1.68 1.50 -43.42
CA THR A 91 2.70 2.18 -42.62
C THR A 91 2.13 2.57 -41.27
N GLY A 92 2.96 2.73 -40.26
CA GLY A 92 2.61 3.28 -38.95
C GLY A 92 3.87 3.64 -38.18
N ILE A 93 3.70 4.03 -36.91
CA ILE A 93 4.82 4.32 -36.00
C ILE A 93 4.68 3.45 -34.76
N ILE A 94 5.80 2.90 -34.29
CA ILE A 94 5.83 1.98 -33.14
C ILE A 94 5.79 2.78 -31.83
N LEU A 95 4.75 2.56 -31.01
CA LEU A 95 4.67 3.10 -29.65
C LEU A 95 5.33 2.18 -28.63
N SER A 96 5.15 0.87 -28.81
CA SER A 96 5.80 -0.15 -28.00
C SER A 96 5.83 -1.50 -28.71
N ASP A 97 6.83 -2.30 -28.36
CA ASP A 97 6.95 -3.71 -28.67
C ASP A 97 6.82 -4.53 -27.37
N ASN A 98 5.72 -5.25 -27.20
CA ASN A 98 5.51 -6.15 -26.06
C ASN A 98 5.87 -7.58 -26.47
N GLN A 99 7.13 -7.96 -26.21
CA GLN A 99 7.69 -9.30 -26.45
C GLN A 99 7.23 -10.37 -25.45
N THR A 100 6.50 -9.98 -24.39
CA THR A 100 5.97 -10.96 -23.43
C THR A 100 4.64 -11.52 -23.91
N ASP A 101 3.80 -10.65 -24.48
CA ASP A 101 2.46 -10.98 -24.98
C ASP A 101 2.38 -10.99 -26.53
N ASP A 102 3.53 -10.82 -27.20
CA ASP A 102 3.72 -10.83 -28.66
C ASP A 102 2.82 -9.85 -29.42
N TYR A 103 2.89 -8.55 -29.11
CA TYR A 103 2.19 -7.52 -29.88
C TYR A 103 2.94 -6.19 -30.02
N LEU A 104 2.69 -5.49 -31.13
CA LEU A 104 3.06 -4.09 -31.33
C LEU A 104 1.87 -3.18 -31.04
N MET A 105 2.13 -2.05 -30.40
CA MET A 105 1.18 -0.94 -30.31
C MET A 105 1.61 0.18 -31.24
N LEU A 106 0.71 0.61 -32.12
CA LEU A 106 1.03 1.52 -33.22
C LEU A 106 0.19 2.80 -33.19
N THR A 107 0.77 3.89 -33.67
CA THR A 107 0.11 5.16 -33.98
C THR A 107 0.20 5.48 -35.47
N ASP A 108 -0.67 6.37 -35.92
CA ASP A 108 -0.79 6.86 -37.30
C ASP A 108 -0.78 5.78 -38.41
N PRO A 109 -1.58 4.70 -38.27
CA PRO A 109 -1.63 3.68 -39.31
C PRO A 109 -2.23 4.25 -40.59
N PHE A 110 -1.47 4.19 -41.68
CA PHE A 110 -1.98 4.43 -43.02
C PHE A 110 -2.62 3.15 -43.56
N ASP A 111 -3.89 3.26 -43.97
CA ASP A 111 -4.68 2.16 -44.51
C ASP A 111 -4.72 0.90 -43.60
N ALA A 112 -5.08 1.12 -42.34
CA ALA A 112 -5.24 0.06 -41.33
C ALA A 112 -6.09 -1.16 -41.74
N THR A 113 -6.87 -1.04 -42.83
CA THR A 113 -7.74 -2.12 -43.34
C THR A 113 -7.03 -3.09 -44.28
N THR A 114 -5.80 -2.78 -44.71
CA THR A 114 -5.03 -3.66 -45.62
C THR A 114 -4.15 -4.66 -44.91
N LEU A 115 -3.88 -4.49 -43.61
CA LEU A 115 -3.02 -5.39 -42.86
C LEU A 115 -3.76 -6.69 -42.50
N LEU A 116 -3.23 -7.81 -42.97
CA LEU A 116 -3.77 -9.16 -42.88
C LEU A 116 -2.86 -10.08 -42.07
N THR A 117 -3.39 -11.24 -41.70
CA THR A 117 -2.61 -12.29 -41.04
C THR A 117 -1.51 -12.84 -41.95
N SER A 118 -0.32 -13.01 -41.42
CA SER A 118 0.93 -13.43 -42.09
C SER A 118 1.57 -12.37 -42.97
N ASP A 119 1.07 -11.12 -42.97
CA ASP A 119 1.83 -10.02 -43.54
C ASP A 119 3.08 -9.79 -42.67
N GLU A 120 4.20 -9.45 -43.30
CA GLU A 120 5.45 -9.16 -42.61
C GLU A 120 5.56 -7.65 -42.43
N LEU A 121 5.70 -7.21 -41.18
CA LEU A 121 6.01 -5.83 -40.85
C LEU A 121 7.52 -5.71 -40.61
N GLN A 122 8.09 -4.59 -41.06
CA GLN A 122 9.51 -4.28 -40.95
C GLN A 122 9.71 -2.87 -40.37
N ASP A 123 10.64 -2.71 -39.42
CA ASP A 123 11.06 -1.40 -38.91
C ASP A 123 12.20 -0.78 -39.75
N GLU A 124 12.61 0.46 -39.42
CA GLU A 124 13.72 1.15 -40.10
C GLU A 124 15.07 0.44 -39.95
N SER A 125 15.22 -0.38 -38.91
CA SER A 125 16.40 -1.20 -38.62
C SER A 125 16.40 -2.55 -39.36
N ALA A 126 15.36 -2.83 -40.14
CA ALA A 126 15.14 -4.09 -40.85
C ALA A 126 14.91 -5.31 -39.95
N ASN A 127 14.43 -5.07 -38.72
CA ASN A 127 13.82 -6.09 -37.89
C ASN A 127 12.40 -6.36 -38.41
N THR A 128 11.91 -7.58 -38.21
CA THR A 128 10.64 -8.04 -38.78
C THR A 128 9.81 -8.82 -37.79
N VAL A 129 8.49 -8.75 -37.97
CA VAL A 129 7.48 -9.57 -37.30
C VAL A 129 6.42 -10.04 -38.29
N ASP A 130 5.87 -11.24 -38.08
CA ASP A 130 4.75 -11.75 -38.87
C ASP A 130 3.43 -11.45 -38.16
N VAL A 131 2.50 -10.74 -38.80
CA VAL A 131 1.19 -10.41 -38.20
C VAL A 131 0.40 -11.68 -37.85
N ASN A 132 -0.07 -11.76 -36.61
CA ASN A 132 -0.83 -12.88 -36.08
C ASN A 132 -2.29 -12.49 -35.84
N GLY A 133 -3.19 -12.96 -36.71
CA GLY A 133 -4.61 -12.62 -36.63
C GLY A 133 -4.94 -11.26 -37.24
N ALA A 134 -6.14 -10.77 -36.95
CA ALA A 134 -6.59 -9.46 -37.42
C ALA A 134 -6.18 -8.39 -36.41
N PRO A 135 -5.56 -7.27 -36.84
CA PRO A 135 -5.22 -6.17 -35.95
C PRO A 135 -6.44 -5.62 -35.20
N THR A 136 -6.24 -5.27 -33.92
CA THR A 136 -7.28 -4.61 -33.12
C THR A 136 -7.21 -3.10 -33.37
N ILE A 137 -8.26 -2.55 -33.98
CA ILE A 137 -8.36 -1.11 -34.23
C ILE A 137 -8.80 -0.39 -32.95
N ILE A 138 -8.02 0.59 -32.54
CA ILE A 138 -8.30 1.47 -31.40
C ILE A 138 -8.80 2.79 -31.97
N THR A 139 -9.97 3.27 -31.53
CA THR A 139 -10.50 4.55 -32.01
C THR A 139 -9.83 5.70 -31.25
N PRO A 140 -8.94 6.50 -31.89
CA PRO A 140 -8.25 7.57 -31.19
C PRO A 140 -9.17 8.75 -30.92
N VAL A 141 -8.90 9.48 -29.84
CA VAL A 141 -9.54 10.77 -29.56
C VAL A 141 -8.51 11.87 -29.78
N LYS A 142 -8.45 12.41 -31.01
CA LYS A 142 -7.48 13.46 -31.37
C LYS A 142 -7.48 14.67 -30.43
N ALA A 143 -8.63 15.01 -29.85
CA ALA A 143 -8.72 16.11 -28.90
C ALA A 143 -7.96 15.84 -27.60
N SER A 144 -7.68 14.59 -27.26
CA SER A 144 -7.20 14.14 -25.95
C SER A 144 -6.42 12.82 -26.09
N PRO A 145 -5.25 12.83 -26.76
CA PRO A 145 -4.54 11.62 -27.15
C PRO A 145 -3.93 10.83 -25.99
N PHE A 146 -3.82 11.45 -24.80
CA PHE A 146 -3.37 10.79 -23.56
C PHE A 146 -4.51 10.57 -22.55
N GLY A 147 -5.74 10.96 -22.89
CA GLY A 147 -6.88 10.91 -21.97
C GLY A 147 -7.58 12.25 -21.75
N THR A 148 -8.75 12.19 -21.13
CA THR A 148 -9.60 13.37 -20.83
C THR A 148 -9.53 13.75 -19.37
N SER A 149 -9.79 15.01 -19.03
CA SER A 149 -9.85 15.49 -17.65
C SER A 149 -11.21 16.11 -17.32
N THR A 150 -11.69 15.87 -16.10
CA THR A 150 -12.86 16.54 -15.51
C THR A 150 -12.48 17.72 -14.60
N GLY A 151 -11.18 18.02 -14.49
CA GLY A 151 -10.61 18.99 -13.55
C GLY A 151 -10.15 18.34 -12.23
N THR A 152 -10.84 17.29 -11.77
CA THR A 152 -10.48 16.55 -10.54
C THR A 152 -10.07 15.11 -10.81
N GLN A 153 -10.24 14.62 -12.04
CA GLN A 153 -9.87 13.27 -12.44
C GLN A 153 -9.40 13.25 -13.90
N ILE A 154 -8.42 12.41 -14.22
CA ILE A 154 -7.99 12.09 -15.58
C ILE A 154 -8.44 10.66 -15.91
N PHE A 155 -9.05 10.50 -17.08
CA PHE A 155 -9.33 9.22 -17.70
C PHE A 155 -8.27 9.00 -18.79
N GLY A 156 -7.24 8.23 -18.48
CA GLY A 156 -6.14 7.89 -19.39
C GLY A 156 -6.66 7.18 -20.63
N SER A 157 -6.10 7.54 -21.80
CA SER A 157 -6.35 6.79 -23.02
C SER A 157 -5.70 5.41 -22.95
N ARG A 158 -6.14 4.49 -23.83
CA ARG A 158 -5.59 3.14 -23.93
C ARG A 158 -4.06 3.16 -24.04
N GLY A 159 -3.42 2.36 -23.18
CA GLY A 159 -1.98 2.18 -23.13
C GLY A 159 -1.18 3.34 -22.54
N VAL A 160 -1.83 4.27 -21.84
CA VAL A 160 -1.15 5.38 -21.15
C VAL A 160 -1.11 5.13 -19.64
N LEU A 161 0.10 5.02 -19.12
CA LEU A 161 0.43 4.98 -17.70
C LEU A 161 0.82 6.38 -17.21
N PHE A 162 0.23 6.82 -16.11
CA PHE A 162 0.68 8.01 -15.39
C PHE A 162 1.48 7.57 -14.17
N VAL A 163 2.75 7.97 -14.09
CA VAL A 163 3.62 7.68 -12.94
C VAL A 163 3.82 8.93 -12.09
N ASN A 164 4.20 8.72 -10.83
CA ASN A 164 4.50 9.79 -9.89
C ASN A 164 3.36 10.84 -9.76
N PRO A 165 2.10 10.45 -9.54
CA PRO A 165 1.04 11.42 -9.29
C PRO A 165 1.36 12.26 -8.04
N GLY A 166 0.84 13.49 -8.00
CA GLY A 166 0.84 14.29 -6.77
C GLY A 166 0.26 13.51 -5.60
N SER A 167 0.81 13.66 -4.39
CA SER A 167 0.38 12.85 -3.24
C SER A 167 -1.11 12.97 -2.89
N GLY A 168 -1.75 14.10 -3.22
CA GLY A 168 -3.20 14.30 -3.08
C GLY A 168 -4.03 13.79 -4.25
N ASP A 169 -3.40 13.44 -5.38
CA ASP A 169 -4.04 13.09 -6.65
C ASP A 169 -3.86 11.62 -7.02
N ALA A 170 -3.28 10.78 -6.15
CA ALA A 170 -2.98 9.39 -6.46
C ALA A 170 -4.21 8.60 -6.95
N GLN A 171 -5.40 8.92 -6.44
CA GLN A 171 -6.68 8.29 -6.82
C GLN A 171 -7.42 8.99 -7.96
N ALA A 172 -6.84 10.06 -8.49
CA ALA A 172 -7.46 10.91 -9.51
C ALA A 172 -7.14 10.45 -10.94
N TYR A 173 -6.49 9.30 -11.15
CA TYR A 173 -6.18 8.77 -12.48
C TYR A 173 -6.87 7.42 -12.66
N ILE A 174 -7.79 7.33 -13.61
CA ILE A 174 -8.37 6.06 -14.07
C ILE A 174 -7.71 5.75 -15.41
N LEU A 175 -7.05 4.60 -15.52
CA LEU A 175 -6.25 4.24 -16.67
C LEU A 175 -6.97 3.20 -17.54
N THR A 176 -6.55 3.07 -18.78
CA THR A 176 -6.97 1.98 -19.66
C THR A 176 -5.70 1.27 -20.12
N ASP A 177 -5.53 -0.01 -19.78
CA ASP A 177 -4.34 -0.79 -20.15
C ASP A 177 -4.28 -1.05 -21.67
N ASP A 178 -3.17 -1.63 -22.15
CA ASP A 178 -2.99 -1.95 -23.57
C ASP A 178 -4.06 -2.92 -24.10
N ASN A 179 -4.72 -3.70 -23.25
CA ASN A 179 -5.78 -4.64 -23.62
C ASN A 179 -7.16 -3.99 -23.65
N GLY A 180 -7.27 -2.71 -23.30
CA GLY A 180 -8.52 -1.97 -23.29
C GLY A 180 -9.35 -2.16 -22.02
N VAL A 181 -8.76 -2.71 -20.95
CA VAL A 181 -9.40 -2.87 -19.65
C VAL A 181 -9.20 -1.60 -18.82
N LEU A 182 -10.29 -1.12 -18.21
CA LEU A 182 -10.26 0.04 -17.33
C LEU A 182 -9.67 -0.34 -15.97
N ARG A 183 -8.66 0.40 -15.52
CA ARG A 183 -7.97 0.22 -14.24
C ARG A 183 -8.25 1.39 -13.32
N THR A 184 -8.87 1.08 -12.18
CA THR A 184 -9.24 2.08 -11.17
C THR A 184 -8.27 1.95 -10.01
N PRO A 185 -7.64 3.05 -9.55
CA PRO A 185 -6.69 2.96 -8.46
C PRO A 185 -7.38 2.56 -7.15
N PRO A 186 -6.65 1.94 -6.20
CA PRO A 186 -7.21 1.61 -4.89
C PRO A 186 -7.78 2.84 -4.19
N ASN A 187 -9.00 2.73 -3.64
CA ASN A 187 -9.64 3.82 -2.91
C ASN A 187 -8.99 3.97 -1.53
N THR A 188 -8.08 4.92 -1.38
CA THR A 188 -7.39 5.20 -0.12
C THR A 188 -8.14 6.27 0.68
N VAL A 189 -8.60 5.91 1.87
CA VAL A 189 -9.38 6.81 2.73
C VAL A 189 -8.69 7.06 4.06
N THR A 190 -8.90 8.24 4.64
CA THR A 190 -8.41 8.58 5.98
C THR A 190 -9.50 8.35 7.02
N VAL A 191 -9.12 7.74 8.13
CA VAL A 191 -9.94 7.60 9.33
C VAL A 191 -9.28 8.35 10.46
N GLU A 192 -10.01 9.17 11.19
CA GLU A 192 -9.46 10.00 12.26
C GLU A 192 -10.39 10.13 13.46
N VAL A 193 -9.77 10.24 14.63
CA VAL A 193 -10.40 10.60 15.90
C VAL A 193 -9.81 11.93 16.36
N THR A 194 -10.66 12.94 16.49
CA THR A 194 -10.30 14.32 16.82
C THR A 194 -10.75 14.69 18.24
N GLY A 195 -10.26 15.82 18.77
CA GLY A 195 -10.64 16.31 20.10
C GLY A 195 -9.95 15.58 21.25
N LEU A 196 -8.78 15.00 20.98
CA LEU A 196 -8.00 14.24 21.95
C LEU A 196 -7.08 15.15 22.78
N GLU A 197 -6.84 14.75 24.01
CA GLU A 197 -5.76 15.28 24.86
C GLU A 197 -4.63 14.25 25.01
N ILE A 198 -3.46 14.72 25.44
CA ILE A 198 -2.33 13.83 25.72
C ILE A 198 -2.75 12.75 26.72
N ASP A 199 -2.30 11.52 26.47
CA ASP A 199 -2.61 10.28 27.20
C ASP A 199 -4.03 9.69 26.97
N ASP A 200 -4.85 10.30 26.11
CA ASP A 200 -6.07 9.64 25.64
C ASP A 200 -5.71 8.38 24.86
N VAL A 201 -6.22 7.24 25.30
CA VAL A 201 -6.05 5.97 24.60
C VAL A 201 -7.24 5.75 23.69
N VAL A 202 -6.97 5.67 22.39
CA VAL A 202 -7.95 5.41 21.34
C VAL A 202 -7.82 3.99 20.85
N MET A 203 -8.96 3.29 20.78
CA MET A 203 -9.10 2.01 20.10
C MET A 203 -10.23 2.12 19.09
N MET A 204 -9.91 2.03 17.81
CA MET A 204 -10.87 1.90 16.71
C MET A 204 -10.68 0.54 16.08
N ALA A 205 -11.72 -0.28 16.04
CA ALA A 205 -11.69 -1.61 15.44
C ALA A 205 -13.03 -1.89 14.73
N ASP A 206 -13.02 -2.85 13.82
CA ASP A 206 -14.22 -3.27 13.10
C ASP A 206 -15.29 -3.79 14.06
N ASP A 207 -16.55 -3.59 13.69
CA ASP A 207 -17.67 -4.25 14.36
C ASP A 207 -18.00 -5.61 13.75
N ASP A 208 -18.61 -6.49 14.53
CA ASP A 208 -19.04 -7.84 14.10
C ASP A 208 -20.41 -7.83 13.38
N GLY A 209 -20.84 -6.66 12.91
CA GLY A 209 -22.20 -6.42 12.43
C GLY A 209 -23.23 -6.20 13.55
N ASN A 210 -22.84 -6.29 14.83
CA ASN A 210 -23.63 -5.86 15.96
C ASN A 210 -23.10 -4.55 16.54
N ALA A 211 -23.97 -3.53 16.58
CA ALA A 211 -23.61 -2.22 17.07
C ALA A 211 -23.06 -2.28 18.51
N GLY A 212 -21.81 -1.83 18.65
CA GLY A 212 -21.08 -1.69 19.90
C GLY A 212 -20.18 -2.87 20.24
N VAL A 213 -20.13 -3.90 19.40
CA VAL A 213 -19.31 -5.10 19.61
C VAL A 213 -18.16 -5.10 18.61
N ILE A 214 -16.95 -5.31 19.11
CA ILE A 214 -15.74 -5.41 18.28
C ILE A 214 -15.67 -6.82 17.69
N ASP A 215 -15.41 -6.92 16.40
CA ASP A 215 -15.09 -8.21 15.78
C ASP A 215 -13.69 -8.66 16.18
N LYS A 216 -13.65 -9.50 17.22
CA LYS A 216 -12.41 -10.09 17.73
C LYS A 216 -11.93 -11.27 16.89
N ASP A 217 -12.78 -11.80 16.01
CA ASP A 217 -12.49 -12.93 15.12
C ASP A 217 -12.46 -12.52 13.64
N ARG A 218 -12.07 -11.26 13.39
CA ARG A 218 -12.08 -10.63 12.06
C ARG A 218 -11.43 -11.50 10.97
N PHE A 219 -10.40 -12.27 11.31
CA PHE A 219 -9.64 -13.07 10.36
C PHE A 219 -9.98 -14.57 10.42
N GLY A 220 -11.09 -14.96 11.04
CA GLY A 220 -11.56 -16.35 11.11
C GLY A 220 -10.69 -17.28 11.97
N GLY A 221 -10.02 -16.70 12.97
CA GLY A 221 -9.27 -17.40 14.00
C GLY A 221 -7.76 -17.39 13.80
N MET A 222 -7.07 -18.00 14.76
CA MET A 222 -5.63 -18.23 14.75
C MET A 222 -5.26 -19.57 14.11
N THR A 223 -4.05 -19.65 13.54
CA THR A 223 -3.37 -20.94 13.37
C THR A 223 -2.57 -21.29 14.62
N VAL A 224 -2.21 -22.57 14.78
CA VAL A 224 -1.39 -23.00 15.92
C VAL A 224 -0.04 -22.30 15.88
N GLN A 225 0.29 -21.62 16.97
CA GLN A 225 1.49 -20.82 17.09
C GLN A 225 2.24 -21.14 18.38
N ALA A 226 3.55 -21.34 18.27
CA ALA A 226 4.39 -21.54 19.44
C ALA A 226 4.64 -20.22 20.18
N THR A 227 4.94 -20.29 21.47
CA THR A 227 5.53 -19.14 22.17
C THR A 227 6.85 -18.73 21.52
N SER A 228 7.27 -17.49 21.72
CA SER A 228 8.46 -16.88 21.10
C SER A 228 8.44 -16.81 19.57
N SER A 229 7.26 -16.87 18.94
CA SER A 229 7.13 -16.66 17.49
C SER A 229 7.30 -15.19 17.13
N THR A 230 7.96 -14.91 15.99
CA THR A 230 8.19 -13.55 15.46
C THR A 230 7.11 -13.12 14.46
N THR A 231 6.09 -13.94 14.27
CA THR A 231 4.95 -13.68 13.41
C THR A 231 3.65 -13.93 14.17
N ILE A 232 2.52 -13.55 13.60
CA ILE A 232 1.18 -14.01 13.99
C ILE A 232 0.46 -14.43 12.72
N VAL A 233 0.02 -15.69 12.66
CA VAL A 233 -0.56 -16.29 11.46
C VAL A 233 -2.04 -16.58 11.69
N VAL A 234 -2.89 -15.93 10.91
CA VAL A 234 -4.36 -16.05 10.98
C VAL A 234 -4.84 -17.21 10.11
N ALA A 235 -6.02 -17.76 10.38
CA ALA A 235 -6.58 -18.88 9.65
C ALA A 235 -7.24 -18.46 8.32
N GLY A 236 -7.85 -17.27 8.28
CA GLY A 236 -8.44 -16.67 7.10
C GLY A 236 -7.48 -15.75 6.33
N THR A 237 -8.01 -14.66 5.79
CA THR A 237 -7.23 -13.65 5.05
C THR A 237 -7.15 -12.35 5.82
N ILE A 238 -6.01 -11.68 5.74
CA ILE A 238 -5.84 -10.30 6.19
C ILE A 238 -6.22 -9.37 5.05
N ASP A 239 -7.27 -8.59 5.27
CA ASP A 239 -7.84 -7.71 4.26
C ASP A 239 -6.92 -6.50 3.93
N SER A 240 -7.15 -5.90 2.77
CA SER A 240 -6.34 -4.78 2.27
C SER A 240 -6.51 -3.49 3.07
N ASP A 241 -7.60 -3.35 3.81
CA ASP A 241 -7.90 -2.22 4.68
C ASP A 241 -7.19 -2.32 6.03
N VAL A 242 -6.54 -3.44 6.36
CA VAL A 242 -5.64 -3.54 7.51
C VAL A 242 -4.36 -2.77 7.20
N PRO A 243 -3.86 -1.91 8.10
CA PRO A 243 -2.62 -1.17 7.88
C PRO A 243 -1.42 -2.10 7.58
N THR A 244 -0.44 -1.62 6.80
CA THR A 244 0.78 -2.40 6.55
C THR A 244 1.63 -2.56 7.82
N ALA A 245 1.58 -1.59 8.73
CA ALA A 245 2.22 -1.65 10.04
C ALA A 245 1.26 -1.12 11.12
N GLY A 246 1.32 -1.67 12.34
CA GLY A 246 0.37 -1.30 13.39
C GLY A 246 0.41 -2.26 14.57
N TYR A 247 -0.75 -2.45 15.20
CA TYR A 247 -0.92 -3.42 16.28
C TYR A 247 -1.92 -4.51 15.87
N VAL A 248 -1.60 -5.73 16.25
CA VAL A 248 -2.47 -6.91 16.16
C VAL A 248 -2.74 -7.39 17.58
N ARG A 249 -3.97 -7.83 17.83
CA ARG A 249 -4.42 -8.32 19.13
C ARG A 249 -4.84 -9.77 19.00
N VAL A 250 -4.32 -10.61 19.88
CA VAL A 250 -4.71 -12.01 20.01
C VAL A 250 -5.51 -12.17 21.29
N VAL A 251 -6.67 -12.78 21.18
CA VAL A 251 -7.55 -13.11 22.29
C VAL A 251 -7.32 -14.58 22.61
N ASP A 252 -6.61 -14.83 23.70
CA ASP A 252 -6.39 -16.17 24.22
C ASP A 252 -7.65 -16.59 24.97
N ASP A 253 -8.46 -17.42 24.32
CA ASP A 253 -9.74 -17.89 24.85
C ASP A 253 -9.52 -18.79 26.07
N SER A 254 -8.38 -19.48 26.14
CA SER A 254 -8.04 -20.38 27.25
C SER A 254 -7.57 -19.61 28.48
N GLY A 255 -6.79 -18.55 28.27
CA GLY A 255 -6.30 -17.65 29.31
C GLY A 255 -7.33 -16.60 29.75
N GLN A 256 -8.32 -16.30 28.92
CA GLN A 256 -9.18 -15.11 29.02
C GLN A 256 -8.34 -13.81 29.03
N GLU A 257 -7.27 -13.81 28.25
CA GLU A 257 -6.30 -12.72 28.14
C GLU A 257 -6.31 -12.14 26.72
N GLU A 258 -5.91 -10.87 26.61
CA GLU A 258 -5.77 -10.21 25.31
C GLU A 258 -4.36 -9.65 25.21
N HIS A 259 -3.60 -10.16 24.25
CA HIS A 259 -2.22 -9.80 24.01
C HIS A 259 -2.11 -8.88 22.81
N ARG A 260 -1.46 -7.72 23.00
CA ARG A 260 -1.24 -6.73 21.94
C ARG A 260 0.21 -6.81 21.44
N TYR A 261 0.38 -7.06 20.14
CA TYR A 261 1.69 -7.10 19.49
C TYR A 261 1.80 -6.03 18.42
N ARG A 262 2.98 -5.45 18.29
CA ARG A 262 3.29 -4.52 17.21
C ARG A 262 3.85 -5.27 16.02
N TYR A 263 3.33 -5.00 14.83
CA TYR A 263 3.81 -5.58 13.57
C TYR A 263 4.41 -4.52 12.65
N SER A 264 5.42 -4.94 11.89
CA SER A 264 6.18 -4.12 10.94
C SER A 264 5.67 -4.27 9.50
N SER A 265 5.12 -5.43 9.18
CA SER A 265 4.52 -5.75 7.89
C SER A 265 3.41 -6.77 8.05
N ARG A 266 2.57 -6.90 7.02
CA ARG A 266 1.66 -8.02 6.84
C ARG A 266 1.68 -8.52 5.40
N ASP A 267 1.30 -9.78 5.21
CA ASP A 267 0.89 -10.32 3.92
C ASP A 267 -0.59 -10.75 3.96
N THR A 268 -0.99 -11.71 3.14
CA THR A 268 -2.37 -12.21 3.07
C THR A 268 -2.81 -13.03 4.28
N THR A 269 -1.89 -13.54 5.11
CA THR A 269 -2.21 -14.43 6.25
C THR A 269 -1.33 -14.20 7.48
N THR A 270 -0.24 -13.44 7.36
CA THR A 270 0.80 -13.32 8.37
C THR A 270 1.06 -11.87 8.72
N PHE A 271 1.02 -11.55 10.00
CA PHE A 271 1.62 -10.35 10.57
C PHE A 271 3.07 -10.64 10.95
N THR A 272 4.03 -9.84 10.50
CA THR A 272 5.43 -9.94 10.92
C THR A 272 5.69 -8.96 12.04
N LEU A 273 6.07 -9.46 13.22
CA LEU A 273 6.23 -8.63 14.41
C LEU A 273 7.49 -7.75 14.33
N VAL A 274 7.51 -6.67 15.12
CA VAL A 274 8.72 -5.84 15.24
C VAL A 274 9.69 -6.53 16.19
N GLU A 275 10.75 -7.11 15.66
CA GLU A 275 11.69 -7.91 16.45
C GLU A 275 12.96 -7.13 16.84
N LEU A 276 13.42 -7.34 18.07
CA LEU A 276 14.78 -7.01 18.53
C LEU A 276 15.29 -8.11 19.46
N ASN A 277 16.42 -8.71 19.12
CA ASN A 277 17.11 -9.71 19.95
C ASN A 277 18.46 -9.15 20.35
N SER A 278 18.77 -9.14 21.65
CA SER A 278 20.06 -8.66 22.14
C SER A 278 20.39 -9.28 23.50
N THR A 279 21.44 -8.77 24.14
CA THR A 279 21.90 -9.20 25.45
C THR A 279 22.23 -7.98 26.29
N THR A 280 21.75 -7.93 27.53
CA THR A 280 22.09 -6.85 28.46
C THR A 280 23.60 -6.80 28.66
N THR A 281 24.15 -5.59 28.74
CA THR A 281 25.60 -5.36 28.92
C THR A 281 25.95 -4.71 30.25
N SER A 282 24.94 -4.49 31.10
CA SER A 282 25.08 -4.05 32.48
C SER A 282 23.91 -4.61 33.29
N ALA A 283 24.13 -4.83 34.60
CA ALA A 283 23.06 -5.20 35.50
C ALA A 283 22.06 -4.03 35.65
N GLY A 284 20.78 -4.37 35.60
CA GLY A 284 19.64 -3.49 35.84
C GLY A 284 18.94 -3.82 37.16
N THR A 285 17.61 -3.72 37.17
CA THR A 285 16.74 -4.12 38.29
C THR A 285 15.60 -5.00 37.77
N GLY A 286 14.63 -5.38 38.60
CA GLY A 286 13.41 -6.09 38.16
C GLY A 286 12.51 -5.30 37.19
N THR A 287 12.73 -3.99 37.05
CA THR A 287 11.90 -3.11 36.20
C THR A 287 12.74 -2.25 35.26
N VAL A 288 14.07 -2.31 35.33
CA VAL A 288 14.95 -1.44 34.55
C VAL A 288 15.96 -2.29 33.81
N LEU A 289 15.95 -2.21 32.48
CA LEU A 289 16.87 -2.93 31.60
C LEU A 289 17.94 -1.97 31.09
N HIS A 290 19.22 -2.35 31.25
CA HIS A 290 20.38 -1.61 30.75
C HIS A 290 21.12 -2.41 29.67
N ASP A 291 21.20 -1.83 28.47
CA ASP A 291 22.04 -2.36 27.39
C ASP A 291 22.88 -1.23 26.79
N THR A 292 24.07 -1.02 27.37
CA THR A 292 25.04 0.00 26.94
C THR A 292 25.59 -0.20 25.53
N ALA A 293 25.41 -1.37 24.92
CA ALA A 293 25.81 -1.65 23.53
C ALA A 293 24.62 -1.54 22.55
N GLY A 294 23.40 -1.50 23.07
CA GLY A 294 22.16 -1.40 22.29
C GLY A 294 21.79 0.02 21.87
N ASN A 295 20.74 0.13 21.05
CA ASN A 295 20.09 1.40 20.72
C ASN A 295 18.57 1.25 20.57
N PHE A 296 17.83 1.31 21.68
CA PHE A 296 16.37 1.13 21.71
C PHE A 296 15.60 2.15 20.86
N ILE A 297 16.12 3.36 20.70
CA ILE A 297 15.49 4.41 19.89
C ILE A 297 15.65 4.08 18.40
N VAL A 298 16.86 3.74 17.95
CA VAL A 298 17.13 3.39 16.54
C VAL A 298 16.48 2.07 16.17
N ASN A 299 16.44 1.11 17.10
CA ASN A 299 15.75 -0.17 16.92
C ASN A 299 14.22 -0.01 17.03
N GLY A 300 13.72 1.19 17.32
CA GLY A 300 12.30 1.51 17.27
C GLY A 300 11.45 0.81 18.32
N VAL A 301 12.01 0.49 19.49
CA VAL A 301 11.25 -0.03 20.65
C VAL A 301 10.27 1.06 21.11
N LYS A 302 9.06 0.67 21.50
CA LYS A 302 8.02 1.60 21.95
C LYS A 302 7.40 1.16 23.28
N PRO A 303 6.87 2.12 24.08
CA PRO A 303 6.02 1.78 25.21
C PRO A 303 4.87 0.87 24.79
N GLY A 304 4.63 -0.18 25.57
CA GLY A 304 3.61 -1.18 25.31
C GLY A 304 4.09 -2.41 24.53
N ASP A 305 5.32 -2.43 24.02
CA ASP A 305 5.91 -3.65 23.45
C ASP A 305 6.16 -4.68 24.57
N TYR A 306 5.91 -5.96 24.28
CA TYR A 306 6.35 -7.07 25.13
C TYR A 306 7.86 -7.29 24.98
N ILE A 307 8.50 -7.57 26.11
CA ILE A 307 9.90 -7.96 26.19
C ILE A 307 10.03 -9.21 27.05
N VAL A 308 10.87 -10.15 26.60
CA VAL A 308 11.09 -11.44 27.24
C VAL A 308 12.55 -11.57 27.67
N ASN A 309 12.82 -11.98 28.91
CA ASN A 309 14.14 -12.40 29.37
C ASN A 309 14.31 -13.90 29.13
N ASN A 310 15.04 -14.24 28.07
CA ASN A 310 15.26 -15.64 27.67
C ASN A 310 16.25 -16.39 28.58
N THR A 311 17.04 -15.68 29.38
CA THR A 311 18.01 -16.31 30.28
C THR A 311 17.34 -16.87 31.54
N ASP A 312 16.27 -16.23 32.03
CA ASP A 312 15.55 -16.64 33.24
C ASP A 312 14.17 -17.25 32.93
N ALA A 313 14.18 -18.37 32.21
CA ALA A 313 12.97 -19.15 31.89
C ALA A 313 11.86 -18.39 31.13
N ALA A 314 12.25 -17.41 30.29
CA ALA A 314 11.36 -16.61 29.46
C ALA A 314 10.42 -15.70 30.28
N ASP A 315 10.96 -14.99 31.28
CA ASP A 315 10.22 -13.97 32.01
C ASP A 315 9.69 -12.89 31.08
N VAL A 316 8.44 -12.50 31.29
CA VAL A 316 7.77 -11.50 30.45
C VAL A 316 7.62 -10.19 31.21
N ALA A 317 7.87 -9.08 30.52
CA ALA A 317 7.51 -7.74 30.95
C ALA A 317 6.95 -6.92 29.78
N VAL A 318 6.39 -5.76 30.09
CA VAL A 318 5.93 -4.76 29.12
C VAL A 318 6.78 -3.52 29.25
N VAL A 319 7.22 -2.95 28.12
CA VAL A 319 7.96 -1.68 28.11
C VAL A 319 7.03 -0.55 28.56
N VAL A 320 7.41 0.17 29.60
CA VAL A 320 6.68 1.34 30.13
C VAL A 320 7.20 2.63 29.52
N SER A 321 8.52 2.76 29.38
CA SER A 321 9.16 3.91 28.73
C SER A 321 10.50 3.55 28.11
N VAL A 322 10.85 4.27 27.03
CA VAL A 322 12.18 4.27 26.43
C VAL A 322 12.92 5.48 26.98
N ASP A 323 13.68 5.28 28.05
CA ASP A 323 14.30 6.38 28.81
C ASP A 323 15.51 6.98 28.06
N SER A 324 16.20 6.15 27.28
CA SER A 324 17.31 6.56 26.41
C SER A 324 17.60 5.50 25.34
N ALA A 325 18.62 5.72 24.51
CA ALA A 325 19.10 4.71 23.57
C ALA A 325 19.53 3.40 24.27
N ILE A 326 19.92 3.43 25.54
CA ILE A 326 20.52 2.27 26.22
C ILE A 326 19.75 1.81 27.47
N GLN A 327 18.58 2.40 27.72
CA GLN A 327 17.79 2.11 28.92
C GLN A 327 16.29 2.06 28.63
N LEU A 328 15.64 1.03 29.13
CA LEU A 328 14.19 0.89 29.19
C LEU A 328 13.71 0.80 30.65
N THR A 329 12.56 1.38 30.92
CA THR A 329 11.74 1.00 32.08
C THR A 329 10.66 0.04 31.62
N THR A 330 10.48 -1.04 32.37
CA THR A 330 9.55 -2.15 32.11
C THR A 330 8.64 -2.37 33.32
N THR A 331 7.54 -3.10 33.13
CA THR A 331 6.83 -3.70 34.27
C THR A 331 7.75 -4.67 34.99
N GLN A 332 7.38 -5.06 36.21
CA GLN A 332 8.10 -6.14 36.91
C GLN A 332 8.09 -7.40 36.03
N LEU A 333 9.26 -8.01 35.84
CA LEU A 333 9.36 -9.33 35.21
C LEU A 333 8.53 -10.34 36.00
N THR A 334 7.79 -11.17 35.27
CA THR A 334 6.99 -12.25 35.85
C THR A 334 7.17 -13.54 35.06
N GLY A 335 7.33 -14.66 35.75
CA GLY A 335 7.32 -16.01 35.15
C GLY A 335 8.39 -16.96 35.66
N GLY A 336 9.44 -16.44 36.31
CA GLY A 336 10.75 -17.09 36.36
C GLY A 336 11.44 -16.93 37.71
N GLY A 337 12.73 -17.27 37.72
CA GLY A 337 13.46 -17.62 38.94
C GLY A 337 13.86 -16.41 39.79
N THR A 338 14.51 -15.43 39.18
CA THR A 338 15.05 -14.24 39.82
C THR A 338 14.28 -12.97 39.46
N ASN A 339 13.56 -12.94 38.32
CA ASN A 339 12.74 -11.82 37.87
C ASN A 339 13.49 -10.47 37.89
N ASP A 340 14.76 -10.50 37.45
CA ASP A 340 15.64 -9.34 37.34
C ASP A 340 16.36 -9.29 35.98
N TRP A 341 16.75 -8.08 35.56
CA TRP A 341 17.64 -7.88 34.41
C TRP A 341 19.10 -7.95 34.86
N ALA A 342 19.70 -9.14 34.85
CA ALA A 342 21.11 -9.32 35.16
C ALA A 342 22.00 -8.96 33.96
N ASN A 343 23.30 -8.80 34.19
CA ASN A 343 24.28 -8.58 33.11
C ASN A 343 24.49 -9.89 32.33
N GLY A 344 24.35 -9.85 31.00
CA GLY A 344 24.48 -11.03 30.14
C GLY A 344 23.16 -11.75 29.89
N ASP A 345 22.04 -11.19 30.31
CA ASP A 345 20.72 -11.74 30.03
C ASP A 345 20.33 -11.50 28.57
N ALA A 346 19.97 -12.57 27.87
CA ALA A 346 19.44 -12.48 26.52
C ALA A 346 17.99 -12.01 26.60
N TYR A 347 17.62 -11.05 25.76
CA TYR A 347 16.26 -10.54 25.70
C TYR A 347 15.76 -10.40 24.27
N ASP A 348 14.47 -10.62 24.10
CA ASP A 348 13.75 -10.44 22.85
C ASP A 348 12.58 -9.47 23.03
N VAL A 349 12.40 -8.56 22.08
CA VAL A 349 11.23 -7.69 21.97
C VAL A 349 10.42 -8.13 20.75
N GLY A 350 9.10 -8.13 20.89
CA GLY A 350 8.17 -8.39 19.78
C GLY A 350 8.10 -9.84 19.33
N GLN A 351 8.13 -10.76 20.28
CA GLN A 351 7.73 -12.14 20.08
C GLN A 351 6.42 -12.45 20.83
N THR A 352 5.72 -13.49 20.42
CA THR A 352 4.54 -13.98 21.13
C THR A 352 4.91 -14.46 22.54
N ILE A 353 4.19 -14.01 23.56
CA ILE A 353 4.45 -14.37 24.97
C ILE A 353 3.73 -15.65 25.42
N ALA A 354 2.86 -16.19 24.57
CA ALA A 354 2.09 -17.40 24.82
C ALA A 354 2.05 -18.26 23.55
N ALA A 355 1.74 -19.55 23.73
CA ALA A 355 1.37 -20.41 22.61
C ALA A 355 -0.13 -20.22 22.31
N TYR A 356 -0.47 -20.15 21.03
CA TYR A 356 -1.84 -20.01 20.56
C TYR A 356 -2.31 -21.24 19.81
N THR A 357 -3.61 -21.43 19.81
CA THR A 357 -4.33 -22.55 19.24
C THR A 357 -5.40 -22.06 18.29
N THR A 358 -6.04 -22.99 17.58
CA THR A 358 -7.12 -22.64 16.65
C THR A 358 -8.42 -22.23 17.34
N SER A 359 -8.50 -22.24 18.67
CA SER A 359 -9.63 -21.66 19.41
C SER A 359 -9.44 -20.18 19.72
N ASP A 360 -8.22 -19.65 19.54
CA ASP A 360 -7.93 -18.26 19.85
C ASP A 360 -8.33 -17.36 18.68
N ASN A 361 -8.78 -16.15 19.00
CA ASN A 361 -9.25 -15.17 18.03
C ASN A 361 -8.18 -14.09 17.80
N VAL A 362 -8.24 -13.44 16.65
CA VAL A 362 -7.25 -12.44 16.25
C VAL A 362 -7.89 -11.34 15.42
N PHE A 363 -7.52 -10.11 15.74
CA PHE A 363 -7.98 -8.93 15.03
C PHE A 363 -6.91 -7.83 15.05
N ALA A 364 -6.97 -6.93 14.07
CA ALA A 364 -6.08 -5.77 14.00
C ALA A 364 -6.93 -4.49 14.13
N PRO A 365 -6.78 -3.72 15.22
CA PRO A 365 -7.39 -2.40 15.31
C PRO A 365 -6.88 -1.47 14.21
N ILE A 366 -7.78 -0.62 13.73
CA ILE A 366 -7.49 0.48 12.82
C ILE A 366 -6.66 1.56 13.53
N ILE A 367 -7.00 1.87 14.78
CA ILE A 367 -6.21 2.74 15.66
C ILE A 367 -6.12 2.05 17.01
N ASP A 368 -4.92 1.94 17.57
CA ASP A 368 -4.67 1.44 18.93
C ASP A 368 -3.43 2.12 19.50
N MET A 369 -3.60 3.36 19.93
CA MET A 369 -2.51 4.16 20.48
C MET A 369 -3.01 5.23 21.44
N ALA A 370 -2.09 5.72 22.27
CA ALA A 370 -2.31 6.89 23.11
C ALA A 370 -1.92 8.15 22.33
N ALA A 371 -2.71 9.22 22.47
CA ALA A 371 -2.35 10.52 21.95
C ALA A 371 -1.14 11.07 22.71
N VAL A 372 -0.16 11.58 21.98
CA VAL A 372 1.08 12.14 22.52
C VAL A 372 1.26 13.60 22.14
N ALA A 373 2.25 14.25 22.77
CA ALA A 373 2.63 15.61 22.39
C ALA A 373 3.15 15.63 20.94
N GLY A 374 2.38 16.24 20.04
CA GLY A 374 2.68 16.32 18.60
C GLY A 374 1.50 15.99 17.71
N ASP A 375 0.54 15.21 18.22
CA ASP A 375 -0.63 14.74 17.46
C ASP A 375 -1.69 15.83 17.20
N ALA A 376 -1.51 17.03 17.76
CA ALA A 376 -2.43 18.16 17.63
C ALA A 376 -3.90 17.84 17.98
N GLY A 377 -4.10 16.85 18.86
CA GLY A 377 -5.42 16.37 19.28
C GLY A 377 -6.14 15.48 18.27
N VAL A 378 -5.40 14.90 17.31
CA VAL A 378 -5.93 14.01 16.28
C VAL A 378 -5.07 12.75 16.17
N LEU A 379 -5.70 11.58 16.23
CA LEU A 379 -5.09 10.33 15.81
C LEU A 379 -5.74 9.88 14.52
N SER A 380 -4.94 9.55 13.51
CA SER A 380 -5.42 9.14 12.20
C SER A 380 -4.71 7.91 11.67
N ASN A 381 -5.39 7.24 10.74
CA ASN A 381 -4.82 6.19 9.93
C ASN A 381 -5.34 6.31 8.50
N THR A 382 -4.63 5.69 7.55
CA THR A 382 -4.98 5.67 6.14
C THR A 382 -5.15 4.23 5.69
N LEU A 383 -6.30 3.92 5.11
CA LEU A 383 -6.72 2.57 4.76
C LEU A 383 -7.03 2.48 3.25
N VAL A 384 -6.84 1.30 2.66
CA VAL A 384 -7.35 0.99 1.32
C VAL A 384 -8.74 0.38 1.47
N GLN A 385 -9.78 1.10 1.07
CA GLN A 385 -11.16 0.66 1.23
C GLN A 385 -11.70 -0.01 -0.03
N SER A 386 -12.19 -1.24 0.12
CA SER A 386 -12.91 -1.97 -0.93
C SER A 386 -14.44 -1.88 -0.77
N ALA A 387 -14.93 -1.79 0.46
CA ALA A 387 -16.33 -1.65 0.81
C ALA A 387 -16.52 -0.84 2.10
N GLY A 388 -17.75 -0.34 2.33
CA GLY A 388 -18.08 0.28 3.61
C GLY A 388 -18.18 -0.78 4.72
N PHE A 389 -17.60 -0.49 5.87
CA PHE A 389 -17.63 -1.36 7.05
C PHE A 389 -17.93 -0.55 8.32
N GLY A 390 -18.42 -1.24 9.35
CA GLY A 390 -18.75 -0.66 10.65
C GLY A 390 -17.54 -0.67 11.57
N VAL A 391 -17.43 0.33 12.45
CA VAL A 391 -16.36 0.42 13.44
C VAL A 391 -16.91 0.78 14.81
N VAL A 392 -16.26 0.26 15.84
CA VAL A 392 -16.40 0.69 17.24
C VAL A 392 -15.18 1.54 17.59
N THR A 393 -15.42 2.77 18.01
CA THR A 393 -14.38 3.67 18.53
C THR A 393 -14.54 3.84 20.03
N ASN A 394 -13.50 3.52 20.78
CA ASN A 394 -13.40 3.71 22.22
C ASN A 394 -12.30 4.73 22.53
N VAL A 395 -12.62 5.74 23.32
CA VAL A 395 -11.66 6.72 23.85
C VAL A 395 -11.72 6.68 25.37
N ARG A 396 -10.55 6.54 26.01
CA ARG A 396 -10.45 6.47 27.46
C ARG A 396 -9.19 7.17 27.97
N GLN A 397 -9.32 7.78 29.14
CA GLN A 397 -8.21 8.32 29.91
C GLN A 397 -8.52 8.06 31.38
N GLY A 398 -7.77 7.12 31.98
CA GLY A 398 -8.13 6.53 33.28
C GLY A 398 -8.39 7.59 34.36
N LYS A 399 -9.56 7.51 35.01
CA LYS A 399 -10.01 8.42 36.10
C LYS A 399 -10.10 9.91 35.74
N ILE A 400 -10.00 10.25 34.46
CA ILE A 400 -10.11 11.63 33.98
C ILE A 400 -11.42 11.80 33.22
N ILE A 401 -11.71 10.90 32.28
CA ILE A 401 -12.94 10.93 31.48
C ILE A 401 -13.76 9.66 31.65
N ILE A 402 -15.07 9.80 31.59
CA ILE A 402 -15.98 8.68 31.38
C ILE A 402 -15.64 8.07 30.02
N PRO A 403 -15.42 6.75 29.91
CA PRO A 403 -15.12 6.10 28.64
C PRO A 403 -16.17 6.47 27.59
N PHE A 404 -15.69 6.96 26.45
CA PHE A 404 -16.52 7.32 25.31
C PHE A 404 -16.48 6.15 24.31
N THR A 405 -17.66 5.69 23.91
CA THR A 405 -17.83 4.66 22.88
C THR A 405 -18.79 5.17 21.82
N GLN A 406 -18.40 5.07 20.55
CA GLN A 406 -19.27 5.40 19.43
C GLN A 406 -19.10 4.39 18.29
N ASN A 407 -20.23 4.02 17.69
CA ASN A 407 -20.28 3.29 16.44
C ASN A 407 -20.39 4.24 15.26
N ALA A 408 -19.67 3.92 14.20
CA ALA A 408 -19.72 4.66 12.95
C ALA A 408 -19.45 3.71 11.78
N ASN A 409 -19.57 4.22 10.56
CA ASN A 409 -19.21 3.50 9.36
C ASN A 409 -18.09 4.24 8.64
N VAL A 410 -17.06 3.51 8.24
CA VAL A 410 -16.06 4.02 7.30
C VAL A 410 -16.68 3.94 5.91
N GLY A 411 -16.87 5.09 5.26
CA GLY A 411 -17.44 5.19 3.92
C GLY A 411 -16.38 5.51 2.86
N ALA A 412 -16.81 5.68 1.61
CA ALA A 412 -15.96 6.00 0.44
C ALA A 412 -15.08 7.25 0.63
N THR A 413 -15.43 8.12 1.57
CA THR A 413 -14.71 9.36 1.88
C THR A 413 -13.93 9.28 3.19
N GLY A 414 -13.85 8.09 3.82
CA GLY A 414 -13.26 7.89 5.14
C GLY A 414 -14.22 8.16 6.29
N LEU A 415 -13.67 8.45 7.46
CA LEU A 415 -14.41 8.71 8.71
C LEU A 415 -13.66 9.76 9.55
N SER A 416 -14.37 10.80 10.00
CA SER A 416 -13.86 11.72 11.03
C SER A 416 -14.82 11.71 12.21
N LEU A 417 -14.29 11.39 13.39
CA LEU A 417 -15.05 11.24 14.62
C LEU A 417 -14.48 12.15 15.70
N ALA A 418 -15.33 12.94 16.36
CA ALA A 418 -14.90 13.80 17.46
C ALA A 418 -15.13 13.09 18.81
N ALA A 419 -14.06 12.90 19.58
CA ALA A 419 -14.14 12.37 20.92
C ALA A 419 -14.89 13.35 21.84
N ILE A 420 -15.84 12.83 22.64
CA ILE A 420 -16.54 13.62 23.65
C ILE A 420 -15.89 13.39 25.01
N ARG A 421 -15.27 14.43 25.56
CA ARG A 421 -14.66 14.42 26.89
C ARG A 421 -15.72 14.80 27.94
N THR A 422 -16.12 13.84 28.75
CA THR A 422 -16.96 14.09 29.94
C THR A 422 -16.16 13.70 31.17
N ASP A 423 -15.91 14.65 32.07
CA ASP A 423 -15.15 14.40 33.30
C ASP A 423 -15.74 13.24 34.12
N ASP A 424 -14.89 12.30 34.53
CA ASP A 424 -15.28 11.23 35.44
C ASP A 424 -15.28 11.74 36.89
N THR A 425 -16.45 12.20 37.33
CA THR A 425 -16.65 12.64 38.73
C THR A 425 -16.88 11.50 39.72
N ILE A 426 -16.94 10.25 39.24
CA ILE A 426 -17.25 9.06 40.04
C ILE A 426 -15.96 8.36 40.48
N ALA A 427 -14.99 8.19 39.58
CA ALA A 427 -13.72 7.53 39.85
C ALA A 427 -12.61 8.52 40.20
N THR A 428 -12.65 9.13 41.40
CA THR A 428 -11.57 10.00 41.91
C THR A 428 -10.35 9.22 42.40
#